data_AF-A0A939K2L9-F1
#
_entry.id   AF-A0A939K2L9-F1
#
_cell.length_a   1.000
_cell.length_b   1.000
_cell.length_c   1.000
_cell.angle_alpha   90.00
_cell.angle_beta   90.00
_cell.angle_gamma   90.00
#
_symmetry.space_group_name_H-M   'P 1'
#
loop_
_entity.id
_entity.type
_entity.pdbx_description
1 polymer ?
#
loop_
_entity_poly.entity_id
_entity_poly.type
_entity_poly.pdbx_seq_one_letter_code
_entity_poly.pdbx_strand_id
1 'polypeptide(L)' 'MAERIRFYTDEQVARAVVDGLRRRGVDVLTCQGAGLLGIPDTDHLTFSTDSHCIIFS' A
#
# COMPACT_ATOMS: atom_id res chain seq x y z
N MET A 1 3.19 19.16 12.83
CA MET A 1 2.13 18.32 12.23
C MET A 1 2.75 16.96 11.97
N ALA A 2 2.15 15.86 12.44
CA ALA A 2 2.69 14.53 12.18
C ALA A 2 2.47 14.18 10.70
N GLU A 3 3.50 13.63 10.05
CA GLU A 3 3.41 13.13 8.68
C GLU A 3 2.39 11.99 8.62
N ARG A 4 1.47 12.04 7.67
CA ARG A 4 0.40 11.05 7.56
C ARG A 4 1.00 9.78 6.93
N ILE A 5 1.04 8.70 7.71
CA ILE A 5 1.57 7.40 7.27
C ILE A 5 0.78 6.94 6.03
N ARG A 6 1.51 6.59 4.96
CA ARG A 6 0.97 6.00 3.74
C ARG A 6 1.28 4.51 3.70
N PHE A 7 0.26 3.70 3.45
CA PHE A 7 0.40 2.25 3.32
C PHE A 7 0.39 1.83 1.86
N TYR A 8 1.20 0.82 1.54
CA TYR A 8 1.18 0.11 0.26
C TYR A 8 0.73 -1.33 0.52
N THR A 9 -0.37 -1.77 -0.10
CA THR A 9 -0.94 -3.11 0.15
C THR A 9 -0.63 -4.10 -0.96
N ASP A 10 -0.38 -5.34 -0.56
CA ASP A 10 -0.20 -6.49 -1.45
C ASP A 10 -1.52 -6.91 -2.15
N GLU A 11 -1.41 -7.82 -3.12
CA GLU A 11 -2.50 -8.41 -3.90
C GLU A 11 -3.50 -9.16 -3.03
N GLN A 12 -3.00 -9.82 -1.99
CA GLN A 12 -3.78 -10.68 -1.11
C GLN A 12 -4.64 -9.90 -0.11
N VAL A 13 -4.41 -8.59 0.02
CA VAL A 13 -5.14 -7.75 0.97
C VAL A 13 -6.57 -7.55 0.50
N ALA A 14 -7.52 -8.04 1.31
CA ALA A 14 -8.93 -7.91 1.01
C ALA A 14 -9.37 -6.45 0.86
N ARG A 15 -10.17 -6.17 -0.18
CA ARG A 15 -10.71 -4.82 -0.47
C ARG A 15 -11.38 -4.16 0.74
N ALA A 16 -12.09 -4.95 1.55
CA ALA A 16 -12.76 -4.48 2.76
C ALA A 16 -11.78 -3.85 3.78
N VAL A 17 -10.54 -4.34 3.85
CA VAL A 17 -9.49 -3.78 4.73
C VAL A 17 -9.04 -2.42 4.20
N VAL A 18 -8.74 -2.34 2.90
CA VAL A 18 -8.36 -1.08 2.22
C VAL A 18 -9.44 -0.01 2.40
N ASP A 19 -10.70 -0.38 2.20
CA ASP A 19 -11.84 0.52 2.36
C ASP A 19 -11.99 0.95 3.83
N GLY A 20 -11.78 0.04 4.78
CA GLY A 20 -11.78 0.32 6.21
C GLY A 20 -10.70 1.31 6.63
N LEU A 21 -9.49 1.20 6.06
CA LEU A 21 -8.38 2.13 6.30
C LEU A 21 -8.67 3.51 5.72
N ARG A 22 -9.12 3.56 4.46
CA ARG A 22 -9.48 4.82 3.79
C ARG A 22 -10.58 5.59 4.51
N ARG A 23 -11.60 4.89 5.02
CA ARG A 23 -12.68 5.50 5.83
C ARG A 23 -12.18 6.14 7.13
N ARG A 24 -11.01 5.71 7.64
CA ARG A 24 -10.36 6.27 8.83
C ARG A 24 -9.37 7.39 8.49
N GLY A 25 -9.30 7.82 7.23
CA GLY A 25 -8.39 8.88 6.78
C GLY A 25 -6.94 8.42 6.61
N VAL A 26 -6.70 7.11 6.57
CA VAL A 26 -5.39 6.53 6.28
C VAL A 26 -5.16 6.59 4.76
N ASP A 27 -3.97 7.02 4.35
CA ASP A 27 -3.58 7.02 2.94
C ASP A 27 -3.13 5.61 2.54
N VAL A 28 -3.79 5.02 1.54
CA VAL A 28 -3.57 3.62 1.14
C VAL A 28 -3.49 3.51 -0.37
N LEU A 29 -2.31 3.11 -0.82
CA LEU A 29 -2.01 2.67 -2.19
C LEU A 29 -2.05 1.14 -2.24
N THR A 30 -2.65 0.60 -3.28
CA THR A 30 -2.76 -0.86 -3.49
C THR A 30 -1.88 -1.25 -4.67
N CYS A 31 -1.24 -2.42 -4.66
CA CYS A 31 -0.52 -2.95 -5.82
C CYS A 31 -1.36 -2.94 -7.12
N GLN A 32 -2.67 -3.27 -7.05
CA GLN A 32 -3.58 -3.19 -8.21
C GLN A 32 -3.66 -1.75 -8.75
N GLY A 33 -3.85 -0.79 -7.85
CA GLY A 33 -3.95 0.65 -8.16
C GLY A 33 -2.64 1.28 -8.62
N ALA A 34 -1.49 0.71 -8.24
CA ALA A 34 -0.17 1.12 -8.71
C ALA A 34 0.23 0.43 -10.04
N GLY A 35 -0.55 -0.54 -10.52
CA GLY A 35 -0.21 -1.34 -11.70
C GLY A 35 0.96 -2.31 -11.47
N LEU A 36 1.19 -2.69 -10.22
CA LEU A 36 2.32 -3.50 -9.76
C LEU A 36 1.88 -4.93 -9.41
N LEU A 37 0.98 -5.49 -10.19
CA LEU A 37 0.52 -6.86 -9.98
C LEU A 37 1.51 -7.86 -10.57
N GLY A 38 1.79 -8.92 -9.82
CA GLY A 38 2.64 -10.04 -10.19
C GLY A 38 4.13 -9.71 -10.23
N ILE A 39 4.54 -8.56 -9.67
CA ILE A 39 5.97 -8.23 -9.57
C ILE A 39 6.58 -8.99 -8.38
N PRO A 40 7.90 -9.24 -8.39
CA PRO A 40 8.58 -9.89 -7.27
C PRO A 40 8.51 -9.06 -5.97
N ASP A 41 8.53 -9.72 -4.81
CA ASP A 41 8.56 -9.08 -3.49
C ASP A 41 9.67 -8.02 -3.35
N THR A 42 10.83 -8.26 -3.97
CA THR A 42 11.94 -7.30 -3.99
C THR A 42 11.53 -5.98 -4.62
N ASP A 43 10.73 -6.02 -5.68
CA ASP A 43 10.30 -4.84 -6.41
C ASP A 43 9.17 -4.13 -5.65
N HIS A 44 8.30 -4.88 -4.96
CA HIS A 44 7.35 -4.32 -4.00
C HIS A 44 8.07 -3.51 -2.89
N LEU A 45 9.15 -4.07 -2.32
CA LEU A 45 9.96 -3.42 -1.28
C LEU A 45 10.69 -2.17 -1.80
N THR A 46 11.26 -2.24 -3.00
CA THR A 46 11.89 -1.08 -3.64
C THR A 46 10.86 0.02 -3.88
N PHE A 47 9.69 -0.33 -4.43
CA PHE A 47 8.62 0.63 -4.70
C PHE A 47 8.11 1.30 -3.43
N SER A 48 7.84 0.54 -2.37
CA SER A 48 7.34 1.11 -1.12
C SER A 48 8.35 2.05 -0.48
N THR A 49 9.64 1.70 -0.54
CA THR A 49 10.72 2.53 0.00
C THR A 49 10.83 3.85 -0.78
N ASP A 50 10.85 3.79 -2.12
CA ASP A 50 10.93 4.96 -2.98
C ASP A 50 9.71 5.88 -2.82
N SER A 51 8.52 5.27 -2.73
CA SER A 51 7.24 5.97 -2.56
C SER A 51 6.96 6.44 -1.12
N HIS A 52 7.91 6.24 -0.19
CA HIS A 52 7.77 6.57 1.23
C HIS A 52 6.49 5.96 1.86
N CYS A 53 6.20 4.71 1.52
CA CYS A 53 5.07 3.95 2.00
C CYS A 53 5.52 2.76 2.87
N ILE A 54 4.68 2.38 3.83
CA ILE A 54 4.87 1.16 4.62
C ILE A 54 4.12 0.00 3.97
N ILE A 55 4.78 -1.13 3.76
CA ILE A 55 4.14 -2.36 3.25
C ILE A 55 3.17 -2.95 4.27
N PHE A 56 2.03 -3.37 3.76
CA PHE A 56 1.04 -4.18 4.45
C PHE A 56 0.66 -5.36 3.53
N SER A 57 1.20 -6.55 3.81
CA SER A 57 0.93 -7.80 3.08
C SER A 57 0.08 -8.75 3.91
#